data_AF-A0A845YMG1-F1
#
_entry.id   AF-A0A845YMG1-F1
#
_cell.length_a   1.000
_cell.length_b   1.000
_cell.length_c   1.000
_cell.angle_alpha   90.00
_cell.angle_beta   90.00
_cell.angle_gamma   90.00
#
_symmetry.space_group_name_H-M   'P 1'
#
loop_
_entity.id
_entity.type
_entity.pdbx_description
1 polymer ?
#
loop_
_entity_poly.entity_id
_entity_poly.type
_entity_poly.pdbx_seq_one_letter_code
_entity_poly.pdbx_strand_id
1 'polypeptide(L)'
;MAVRPLEQWIGQTMSNDTLILTIYFLVVIYVLYQMALTVESNLDDKVKVDLDRDTIEKEVNRQLGQQTHLQKAIAKVEELELKVKNKTIKLPPFLAVKFSSQVNPQRLNQIRVTVTPMGKMSRNSSHKSLNVEVHNLTDDAQVYIDWDKSSISAAVSKSIQRVVRTGIPIGSDLSRGQILSVVNPGDLFKTAVTGENCLSMNPDSRTLEAKIPLVEMDNVIALLSEPSKKLSSFDDEDEFTVVAYSLRLMVGIRSITERPNTYTTYLLLPFDFAAVLLPDEIAFPPLRWLLNRPRPENARDAFTSLLIGRPTKR
;
A
#
# COMPACT_ATOMS: atom_id res chain seq x y z
N MET A 1 44.69 -64.14 -44.33
CA MET A 1 44.36 -62.70 -44.48
C MET A 1 42.87 -62.57 -44.21
N ALA A 2 42.48 -62.30 -42.97
CA ALA A 2 41.08 -62.31 -42.53
C ALA A 2 40.64 -60.88 -42.22
N VAL A 3 39.67 -60.38 -42.99
CA VAL A 3 39.05 -59.06 -42.85
C VAL A 3 38.04 -59.16 -41.70
N ARG A 4 38.23 -58.36 -40.64
CA ARG A 4 37.25 -58.20 -39.55
C ARG A 4 36.18 -57.18 -39.96
N PRO A 5 34.90 -57.40 -39.59
CA PRO A 5 33.79 -56.54 -40.01
C PRO A 5 33.70 -55.26 -39.15
N LEU A 6 33.40 -54.15 -39.82
CA LEU A 6 33.38 -52.78 -39.30
C LEU A 6 32.11 -52.41 -38.51
N GLU A 7 31.19 -53.35 -38.29
CA GLU A 7 29.83 -53.05 -37.76
C GLU A 7 29.73 -52.97 -36.23
N GLN A 8 30.77 -53.32 -35.48
CA GLN A 8 30.73 -53.28 -34.00
C GLN A 8 31.03 -51.90 -33.38
N TRP A 9 31.42 -50.89 -34.17
CA TRP A 9 31.83 -49.59 -33.63
C TRP A 9 30.75 -48.50 -33.65
N ILE A 10 29.60 -48.73 -34.29
CA ILE A 10 28.54 -47.70 -34.42
C ILE A 10 27.50 -47.79 -33.28
N GLY A 11 27.37 -48.94 -32.62
CA GLY A 11 26.42 -49.12 -31.50
C GLY A 11 26.87 -48.51 -30.17
N GLN A 12 28.17 -48.20 -30.01
CA GLN A 12 28.74 -47.74 -28.73
C GLN A 12 28.85 -46.21 -28.65
N THR A 13 28.84 -45.49 -29.78
CA THR A 13 28.90 -44.02 -29.81
C THR A 13 27.55 -43.37 -29.48
N MET A 14 26.42 -43.96 -29.92
CA MET A 14 25.09 -43.43 -29.63
C MET A 14 24.74 -43.41 -28.14
N SER A 15 25.26 -44.37 -27.36
CA SER A 15 25.03 -44.43 -25.92
C SER A 15 25.78 -43.33 -25.16
N ASN A 16 27.00 -42.99 -25.60
CA ASN A 16 27.78 -41.92 -25.00
C ASN A 16 27.21 -40.54 -25.34
N ASP A 17 26.75 -40.34 -26.58
CA ASP A 17 26.13 -39.07 -26.98
C ASP A 17 24.83 -38.82 -26.22
N THR A 18 24.03 -39.87 -25.97
CA THR A 18 22.80 -39.78 -25.17
C THR A 18 23.09 -39.47 -23.70
N LEU A 19 24.15 -40.07 -23.15
CA LEU A 19 24.58 -39.82 -21.77
C LEU A 19 25.13 -38.39 -21.59
N ILE A 20 25.92 -37.91 -22.54
CA ILE A 20 26.42 -36.53 -22.54
C ILE A 20 25.27 -35.53 -22.69
N LEU A 21 24.30 -35.82 -23.59
CA LEU A 21 23.12 -34.98 -23.79
C LEU A 21 22.25 -34.90 -22.52
N THR A 22 22.03 -36.03 -21.85
CA THR A 22 21.22 -36.06 -20.61
C THR A 22 21.91 -35.32 -19.46
N ILE A 23 23.22 -35.48 -19.29
CA ILE A 23 24.00 -34.71 -18.32
C ILE A 23 23.93 -33.21 -18.65
N TYR A 24 24.08 -32.85 -19.92
CA TYR A 24 23.99 -31.45 -20.36
C TYR A 24 22.63 -30.84 -20.04
N PHE A 25 21.53 -31.54 -20.35
CA PHE A 25 20.18 -31.08 -19.99
C PHE A 25 19.99 -30.94 -18.48
N LEU A 26 20.50 -31.89 -17.69
CA LEU A 26 20.39 -31.83 -16.24
C LEU A 26 21.14 -30.61 -15.66
N VAL A 27 22.35 -30.36 -16.15
CA VAL A 27 23.16 -29.18 -15.76
C VAL A 27 22.45 -27.89 -16.17
N VAL A 28 21.91 -27.80 -17.39
CA VAL A 28 21.18 -26.62 -17.86
C VAL A 28 19.91 -26.38 -17.03
N ILE A 29 19.12 -27.42 -16.74
CA ILE A 29 17.93 -27.31 -15.88
C ILE A 29 18.33 -26.88 -14.47
N TYR A 30 19.40 -27.44 -13.91
CA TYR A 30 19.91 -27.07 -12.60
C TYR A 30 20.34 -25.60 -12.54
N VAL A 31 21.07 -25.11 -13.55
CA VAL A 31 21.46 -23.70 -13.62
C VAL A 31 20.24 -22.79 -13.78
N LEU A 32 19.26 -23.17 -14.62
CA LEU A 32 18.00 -22.42 -14.75
C LEU A 32 17.20 -22.42 -13.45
N TYR A 33 17.20 -23.52 -12.70
CA TYR A 33 16.57 -23.62 -11.39
C TYR A 33 17.27 -22.74 -10.36
N GLN A 34 18.61 -22.73 -10.32
CA GLN A 34 19.39 -21.85 -9.45
C GLN A 34 19.18 -20.37 -9.81
N MET A 35 19.12 -20.04 -11.10
CA MET A 35 18.75 -18.69 -11.55
C MET A 35 17.32 -18.33 -11.16
N ALA A 36 16.37 -19.26 -11.27
CA ALA A 36 14.98 -19.04 -10.86
C ALA A 36 14.88 -18.78 -9.35
N LEU A 37 15.54 -19.59 -8.51
CA LEU A 37 15.62 -19.38 -7.06
C LEU A 37 16.29 -18.06 -6.68
N THR A 38 17.37 -17.70 -7.38
CA THR A 38 18.07 -16.43 -7.13
C THR A 38 17.19 -15.24 -7.52
N VAL A 39 16.45 -15.35 -8.63
CA VAL A 39 15.49 -14.33 -9.03
C VAL A 39 14.32 -14.27 -8.04
N GLU A 40 13.79 -15.41 -7.59
CA GLU A 40 12.72 -15.54 -6.59
C GLU A 40 13.13 -14.88 -5.26
N SER A 41 14.35 -15.14 -4.78
CA SER A 41 14.90 -14.48 -3.59
C SER A 41 15.14 -12.97 -3.75
N ASN A 42 15.16 -12.47 -4.99
CA ASN A 42 15.28 -11.05 -5.32
C ASN A 42 13.93 -10.41 -5.70
N LEU A 43 12.83 -11.17 -5.76
CA LEU A 43 11.51 -10.55 -5.73
C LEU A 43 11.32 -10.06 -4.31
N ASP A 44 11.52 -8.76 -4.12
CA ASP A 44 11.11 -8.06 -2.91
C ASP A 44 9.67 -8.47 -2.60
N ASP A 45 9.45 -9.14 -1.45
CA ASP A 45 8.14 -9.40 -0.89
C ASP A 45 7.32 -8.11 -1.01
N LYS A 46 6.31 -8.10 -1.88
CA LYS A 46 5.52 -6.90 -2.12
C LYS A 46 4.40 -6.88 -1.12
N VAL A 47 4.51 -6.00 -0.13
CA VAL A 47 3.38 -5.69 0.73
C VAL A 47 2.50 -4.70 -0.01
N LYS A 48 1.20 -4.96 -0.08
CA LYS A 48 0.24 -3.93 -0.46
C LYS A 48 -0.34 -3.32 0.80
N VAL A 49 -0.15 -2.01 0.96
CA VAL A 49 -0.82 -1.23 2.00
C VAL A 49 -2.02 -0.53 1.38
N ASP A 50 -3.21 -0.78 1.91
CA ASP A 50 -4.47 -0.18 1.48
C ASP A 50 -5.16 0.52 2.65
N LEU A 51 -6.01 1.51 2.34
CA LEU A 51 -6.82 2.21 3.33
C LEU A 51 -8.05 1.35 3.65
N ASP A 52 -8.36 1.16 4.93
CA ASP A 52 -9.63 0.56 5.34
C ASP A 52 -10.79 1.55 5.11
N ARG A 53 -11.41 1.42 3.94
CA ARG A 53 -12.46 2.34 3.44
C ARG A 53 -13.74 2.22 4.23
N ASP A 54 -14.10 0.99 4.60
CA ASP A 54 -15.37 0.74 5.27
C ASP A 54 -15.34 1.32 6.68
N THR A 55 -14.22 1.15 7.40
CA THR A 55 -14.07 1.67 8.76
C THR A 55 -14.07 3.20 8.76
N ILE A 56 -13.31 3.85 7.87
CA ILE A 56 -13.26 5.32 7.84
C ILE A 56 -14.60 5.94 7.44
N GLU A 57 -15.30 5.39 6.43
CA GLU A 57 -16.61 5.91 6.02
C GLU A 57 -17.65 5.74 7.13
N LYS A 58 -17.74 4.56 7.74
CA LYS A 58 -18.70 4.29 8.82
C LYS A 58 -18.48 5.23 9.99
N GLU A 59 -17.23 5.38 10.44
CA GLU A 59 -16.91 6.15 11.63
C GLU A 59 -17.08 7.66 11.42
N VAL A 60 -16.66 8.19 10.27
CA VAL A 60 -16.86 9.61 9.96
C VAL A 60 -18.35 9.93 9.75
N ASN A 61 -19.09 9.07 9.04
CA ASN A 61 -20.54 9.28 8.87
C ASN A 61 -21.29 9.16 10.21
N ARG A 62 -20.85 8.28 11.11
CA ARG A 62 -21.39 8.20 12.48
C ARG A 62 -21.19 9.52 13.23
N GLN A 63 -20.00 10.11 13.16
CA GLN A 63 -19.72 11.42 13.77
C GLN A 63 -20.55 12.53 13.14
N LEU A 64 -20.65 12.56 11.81
CA LEU A 64 -21.46 13.54 11.07
C LEU A 64 -22.95 13.42 11.43
N GLY A 65 -23.48 12.21 11.58
CA GLY A 65 -24.88 11.98 11.98
C GLY A 65 -25.20 12.47 13.39
N GLN A 66 -24.20 12.56 14.27
CA GLN A 66 -24.35 13.14 15.62
C GLN A 66 -24.32 14.67 15.60
N GLN A 67 -23.87 15.30 14.51
CA GLN A 67 -23.71 16.75 14.39
C GLN A 67 -24.96 17.38 13.76
N THR A 68 -25.90 17.81 14.62
CA THR A 68 -27.21 18.35 14.22
C THR A 68 -27.19 19.59 13.31
N HIS A 69 -26.10 20.35 13.27
CA HIS A 69 -25.94 21.55 12.44
C HIS A 69 -25.47 21.26 11.00
N LEU A 70 -24.92 20.08 10.73
CA LEU A 70 -24.49 19.65 9.40
C LEU A 70 -25.56 18.76 8.73
N GLN A 71 -26.79 19.27 8.64
CA GLN A 71 -28.01 18.50 8.31
C GLN A 71 -27.99 17.67 7.00
N LYS A 72 -26.96 17.81 6.16
CA LYS A 72 -26.71 16.98 4.96
C LYS A 72 -25.21 16.81 4.70
N ALA A 73 -24.47 16.23 5.65
CA ALA A 73 -23.07 15.85 5.44
C ALA A 73 -22.91 14.35 5.20
N ILE A 74 -22.09 13.99 4.22
CA ILE A 74 -21.77 12.61 3.85
C ILE A 74 -20.27 12.54 3.60
N ALA A 75 -19.61 11.58 4.24
CA ALA A 75 -18.23 11.21 3.97
C ALA A 75 -18.18 9.97 3.08
N LYS A 76 -17.36 10.03 2.04
CA LYS A 76 -17.12 8.91 1.11
C LYS A 76 -15.66 8.89 0.67
N VAL A 77 -15.07 7.71 0.57
CA VAL A 77 -13.77 7.51 -0.04
C VAL A 77 -13.94 7.45 -1.54
N GLU A 78 -13.23 8.32 -2.26
CA GLU A 78 -13.26 8.40 -3.71
C GLU A 78 -11.88 8.08 -4.29
N GLU A 79 -11.89 7.41 -5.44
CA GLU A 79 -10.71 7.21 -6.28
C GLU A 79 -10.83 8.07 -7.52
N LEU A 80 -9.74 8.72 -7.91
CA LEU A 80 -9.67 9.45 -9.17
C LEU A 80 -8.75 8.72 -10.15
N GLU A 81 -9.24 8.51 -11.36
CA GLU A 81 -8.44 7.97 -12.46
C GLU A 81 -8.15 9.07 -13.47
N LEU A 82 -6.88 9.36 -13.70
CA LEU A 82 -6.44 10.30 -14.72
C LEU A 82 -6.10 9.55 -16.00
N LYS A 83 -6.78 9.86 -17.11
CA LYS A 83 -6.43 9.36 -18.44
C LYS A 83 -5.44 10.32 -19.09
N VAL A 84 -4.17 9.94 -19.16
CA VAL A 84 -3.13 10.73 -19.85
C VAL A 84 -2.56 9.90 -20.99
N LYS A 85 -2.74 10.36 -22.24
CA LYS A 85 -2.12 9.81 -23.46
C LYS A 85 -2.11 8.26 -23.50
N ASN A 86 -3.29 7.64 -23.45
CA ASN A 86 -3.53 6.18 -23.46
C ASN A 86 -3.11 5.39 -22.21
N LYS A 87 -2.69 6.06 -21.12
CA LYS A 87 -2.43 5.43 -19.83
C LYS A 87 -3.42 5.95 -18.78
N THR A 88 -4.14 5.03 -18.13
CA THR A 88 -4.94 5.33 -16.95
C THR A 88 -4.02 5.29 -15.73
N ILE A 89 -3.84 6.43 -15.08
CA ILE A 89 -3.09 6.57 -13.84
C ILE A 89 -4.11 6.63 -12.70
N LYS A 90 -4.08 5.63 -11.81
CA LYS A 90 -4.89 5.62 -10.60
C LYS A 90 -4.23 6.50 -9.55
N LEU A 91 -4.94 7.51 -9.05
CA LEU A 91 -4.51 8.31 -7.93
C LEU A 91 -4.79 7.59 -6.61
N PRO A 92 -4.05 7.91 -5.54
CA PRO A 92 -4.35 7.37 -4.22
C PRO A 92 -5.78 7.74 -3.79
N PRO A 93 -6.54 6.83 -3.17
CA PRO A 93 -7.84 7.15 -2.58
C PRO A 93 -7.74 8.32 -1.60
N PHE A 94 -8.82 9.09 -1.53
CA PHE A 94 -8.96 10.20 -0.59
C PHE A 94 -10.34 10.18 0.05
N LEU A 95 -10.41 10.69 1.28
CA LEU A 95 -11.68 10.91 1.96
C LEU A 95 -12.27 12.23 1.49
N ALA A 96 -13.45 12.17 0.86
CA ALA A 96 -14.26 13.32 0.53
C ALA A 96 -15.36 13.50 1.58
N VAL A 97 -15.30 14.59 2.34
CA VAL A 97 -16.39 15.03 3.22
C VAL A 97 -17.19 16.07 2.48
N LYS A 98 -18.39 15.70 2.02
CA LYS A 98 -19.32 16.55 1.30
C LYS A 98 -20.41 17.05 2.23
N PHE A 99 -20.72 18.33 2.19
CA PHE A 99 -21.81 18.89 2.97
C PHE A 99 -22.53 19.99 2.19
N SER A 100 -23.81 20.17 2.48
CA SER A 100 -24.61 21.26 1.89
C SER A 100 -24.34 22.55 2.65
N SER A 101 -24.02 23.63 1.93
CA SER A 101 -23.93 24.96 2.55
C SER A 101 -25.32 25.36 3.06
N GLN A 102 -25.36 25.93 4.28
CA GLN A 102 -26.59 26.51 4.81
C GLN A 102 -27.00 27.78 4.04
N VAL A 103 -26.04 28.48 3.44
CA VAL A 103 -26.27 29.72 2.70
C VAL A 103 -26.77 29.42 1.28
N ASN A 104 -26.23 28.39 0.64
CA ASN A 104 -26.67 27.96 -0.68
C ASN A 104 -26.78 26.43 -0.78
N PRO A 105 -27.98 25.85 -0.60
CA PRO A 105 -28.17 24.41 -0.64
C PRO A 105 -27.81 23.74 -1.98
N GLN A 106 -27.73 24.52 -3.07
CA GLN A 106 -27.33 24.04 -4.39
C GLN A 106 -25.82 23.91 -4.54
N ARG A 107 -25.03 24.52 -3.62
CA ARG A 107 -23.57 24.40 -3.62
C ARG A 107 -23.14 23.24 -2.74
N LEU A 108 -22.35 22.37 -3.34
CA LEU A 108 -21.74 21.22 -2.67
C LEU A 108 -20.38 21.64 -2.15
N ASN A 109 -20.28 21.84 -0.84
CA ASN A 109 -19.01 22.06 -0.18
C ASN A 109 -18.30 20.71 0.00
N GLN A 110 -17.03 20.64 -0.37
CA GLN A 110 -16.25 19.41 -0.25
C GLN A 110 -14.90 19.70 0.43
N ILE A 111 -14.51 18.83 1.36
CA ILE A 111 -13.15 18.78 1.88
C ILE A 111 -12.56 17.44 1.47
N ARG A 112 -11.37 17.47 0.89
CA ARG A 112 -10.64 16.27 0.47
C ARG A 112 -9.42 16.09 1.36
N VAL A 113 -9.29 14.91 1.95
CA VAL A 113 -8.13 14.54 2.77
C VAL A 113 -7.48 13.30 2.20
N THR A 114 -6.19 13.38 1.92
CA THR A 114 -5.37 12.28 1.40
C THR A 114 -4.20 12.06 2.34
N VAL A 115 -3.89 10.79 2.62
CA VAL A 115 -2.77 10.40 3.49
C VAL A 115 -1.93 9.36 2.75
N THR A 116 -0.62 9.56 2.65
CA THR A 116 0.32 8.67 1.92
C THR A 116 1.53 8.36 2.81
N PRO A 117 2.31 7.29 2.57
CA PRO A 117 2.39 6.43 1.39
C PRO A 117 1.44 5.21 1.42
N MET A 118 0.85 4.84 0.28
CA MET A 118 0.00 3.65 0.16
C MET A 118 0.28 2.91 -1.15
N GLY A 119 -0.24 1.70 -1.31
CA GLY A 119 -0.06 0.85 -2.49
C GLY A 119 1.00 -0.22 -2.30
N LYS A 120 1.65 -0.63 -3.40
CA LYS A 120 2.70 -1.65 -3.37
C LYS A 120 3.98 -1.06 -2.77
N MET A 121 4.47 -1.69 -1.71
CA MET A 121 5.68 -1.32 -0.98
C MET A 121 6.69 -2.46 -1.07
N SER A 122 7.97 -2.10 -1.19
CA SER A 122 9.08 -3.05 -1.09
C SER A 122 9.37 -3.34 0.38
N ARG A 123 9.87 -4.54 0.66
CA ARG A 123 10.32 -4.98 1.98
C ARG A 123 11.29 -4.00 2.65
N ASN A 124 12.24 -3.44 1.89
CA ASN A 124 13.25 -2.51 2.40
C ASN A 124 12.74 -1.06 2.53
N SER A 125 11.45 -0.80 2.27
CA SER A 125 10.90 0.55 2.40
C SER A 125 10.67 0.88 3.88
N SER A 126 11.37 1.91 4.33
CA SER A 126 11.25 2.45 5.68
C SER A 126 10.72 3.87 5.59
N HIS A 127 9.56 4.12 6.19
CA HIS A 127 8.87 5.40 6.09
C HIS A 127 9.01 6.17 7.39
N LYS A 128 9.68 7.32 7.33
CA LYS A 128 9.90 8.22 8.48
C LYS A 128 8.70 9.13 8.77
N SER A 129 7.85 9.35 7.78
CA SER A 129 6.71 10.27 7.86
C SER A 129 5.58 9.84 6.93
N LEU A 130 4.36 10.23 7.28
CA LEU A 130 3.20 10.20 6.39
C LEU A 130 3.00 11.59 5.79
N ASN A 131 2.62 11.68 4.52
CA ASN A 131 2.21 12.96 3.94
C ASN A 131 0.71 13.10 4.04
N VAL A 132 0.26 14.21 4.62
CA VAL A 132 -1.13 14.60 4.73
C VAL A 132 -1.38 15.77 3.78
N GLU A 133 -2.36 15.59 2.90
CA GLU A 133 -2.82 16.59 1.95
C GLU A 133 -4.29 16.89 2.24
N VAL A 134 -4.60 18.15 2.53
CA VAL A 134 -5.96 18.64 2.79
C VAL A 134 -6.29 19.71 1.78
N HIS A 135 -7.26 19.42 0.92
CA HIS A 135 -7.78 20.36 -0.06
C HIS A 135 -9.15 20.84 0.38
N ASN A 136 -9.26 22.14 0.64
CA ASN A 136 -10.51 22.77 1.00
C ASN A 136 -11.21 23.26 -0.27
N LEU A 137 -12.14 22.47 -0.82
CA LEU A 137 -12.94 22.80 -2.00
C LEU A 137 -14.25 23.51 -1.63
N THR A 138 -14.31 24.13 -0.45
CA THR A 138 -15.46 24.92 -0.02
C THR A 138 -15.24 26.38 -0.39
N ASP A 139 -16.33 27.14 -0.53
CA ASP A 139 -16.27 28.58 -0.81
C ASP A 139 -16.38 29.42 0.47
N ASP A 140 -17.01 28.87 1.51
CA ASP A 140 -17.51 29.61 2.68
C ASP A 140 -17.04 29.02 4.02
N ALA A 141 -16.18 28.00 4.03
CA ALA A 141 -15.68 27.39 5.25
C ALA A 141 -14.15 27.35 5.33
N GLN A 142 -13.61 27.59 6.52
CA GLN A 142 -12.22 27.33 6.86
C GLN A 142 -12.08 25.96 7.51
N VAL A 143 -11.01 25.28 7.15
CA VAL A 143 -10.64 23.99 7.72
C VAL A 143 -9.44 24.19 8.64
N TYR A 144 -9.55 23.71 9.86
CA TYR A 144 -8.52 23.74 10.89
C TYR A 144 -8.00 22.33 11.10
N ILE A 145 -6.70 22.16 11.27
CA ILE A 145 -6.10 20.87 11.59
C ILE A 145 -5.43 20.99 12.96
N ASP A 146 -5.91 20.19 13.91
CA ASP A 146 -5.41 20.16 15.29
C ASP A 146 -4.44 18.99 15.45
N TRP A 147 -3.15 19.30 15.30
CA TRP A 147 -2.07 18.33 15.37
C TRP A 147 -1.89 17.73 16.78
N ASP A 148 -2.22 18.49 17.82
CA ASP A 148 -2.05 18.05 19.20
C ASP A 148 -3.13 17.08 19.65
N LYS A 149 -4.34 17.20 19.07
CA LYS A 149 -5.42 16.23 19.24
C LYS A 149 -5.41 15.12 18.19
N SER A 150 -4.40 15.11 17.32
CA SER A 150 -4.20 14.05 16.35
C SER A 150 -3.21 13.02 16.91
N SER A 151 -3.45 11.75 16.59
CA SER A 151 -2.60 10.65 17.05
C SER A 151 -2.19 9.73 15.91
N ILE A 152 -0.99 9.18 16.00
CA ILE A 152 -0.44 8.22 15.06
C ILE A 152 0.00 6.97 15.79
N SER A 153 -0.18 5.81 15.18
CA SER A 153 0.31 4.55 15.73
C SER A 153 0.85 3.65 14.62
N ALA A 154 1.85 2.85 14.96
CA ALA A 154 2.45 1.88 14.04
C ALA A 154 2.24 0.45 14.59
N ALA A 155 2.02 -0.52 13.69
CA ALA A 155 1.67 -1.91 14.00
C ALA A 155 2.55 -2.53 15.10
N VAL A 156 3.85 -2.29 14.99
CA VAL A 156 4.91 -2.95 15.76
C VAL A 156 5.02 -2.33 17.15
N SER A 157 4.96 -1.01 17.22
CA SER A 157 5.15 -0.30 18.49
C SER A 157 3.96 -0.44 19.43
N LYS A 158 2.75 -0.67 18.89
CA LYS A 158 1.45 -0.60 19.60
C LYS A 158 1.25 0.66 20.47
N SER A 159 2.13 1.63 20.33
CA SER A 159 2.12 2.87 21.09
C SER A 159 1.40 3.92 20.27
N ILE A 160 0.39 4.55 20.88
CA ILE A 160 -0.29 5.71 20.32
C ILE A 160 0.54 6.92 20.68
N GLN A 161 0.92 7.70 19.67
CA GLN A 161 1.82 8.83 19.81
C GLN A 161 1.15 10.10 19.30
N ARG A 162 1.56 11.25 19.84
CA ARG A 162 1.16 12.55 19.31
C ARG A 162 1.74 12.73 17.91
N VAL A 163 0.94 13.32 17.02
CA VAL A 163 1.38 13.68 15.68
C VAL A 163 2.24 14.92 15.74
N VAL A 164 3.42 14.89 15.13
CA VAL A 164 4.31 16.06 15.00
C VAL A 164 4.52 16.37 13.53
N ARG A 165 4.32 17.64 13.13
CA ARG A 165 4.61 18.08 11.76
C ARG A 165 6.10 18.10 11.49
N THR A 166 6.50 17.58 10.33
CA THR A 166 7.88 17.64 9.85
C THR A 166 7.99 18.68 8.74
N GLY A 167 9.17 19.32 8.61
CA GLY A 167 9.42 20.39 7.62
C GLY A 167 9.53 21.81 8.20
N ILE A 168 9.34 21.96 9.51
CA ILE A 168 9.63 23.19 10.27
C ILE A 168 10.62 22.78 11.37
N PRO A 169 11.58 23.64 11.77
CA PRO A 169 12.45 23.37 12.91
C PRO A 169 11.64 23.04 14.17
N ILE A 170 11.78 21.81 14.66
CA ILE A 170 11.11 21.35 15.88
C ILE A 170 12.03 21.66 17.06
N GLY A 171 11.53 22.41 18.03
CA GLY A 171 12.26 22.70 19.26
C GLY A 171 12.52 21.42 20.06
N SER A 172 13.56 21.42 20.90
CA SER A 172 13.86 20.31 21.80
C SER A 172 12.76 20.04 22.84
N ASP A 173 11.92 21.04 23.09
CA ASP A 173 10.81 20.99 24.05
C ASP A 173 9.50 20.61 23.35
N LEU A 174 9.16 19.34 23.39
CA LEU A 174 7.94 18.78 22.83
C LEU A 174 6.70 19.03 23.72
N SER A 175 6.87 19.53 24.96
CA SER A 175 5.73 19.84 25.83
C SER A 175 4.89 21.00 25.31
N ARG A 176 5.46 21.84 24.43
CA ARG A 176 4.77 22.97 23.81
C ARG A 176 3.71 22.49 22.84
N GLY A 177 2.55 23.13 22.91
CA GLY A 177 1.47 22.91 21.95
C GLY A 177 1.88 23.30 20.52
N GLN A 178 1.42 22.55 19.54
CA GLN A 178 1.58 22.89 18.14
C GLN A 178 0.51 23.87 17.69
N ILE A 179 0.90 24.79 16.82
CA ILE A 179 -0.03 25.75 16.22
C ILE A 179 -0.95 25.02 15.24
N LEU A 180 -2.25 25.26 15.36
CA LEU A 180 -3.28 24.82 14.41
C LEU A 180 -2.90 25.20 12.97
N SER A 181 -3.03 24.27 12.03
CA SER A 181 -2.98 24.65 10.61
C SER A 181 -4.36 25.14 10.17
N VAL A 182 -4.40 26.21 9.37
CA VAL A 182 -5.63 26.74 8.77
C VAL A 182 -5.54 26.60 7.26
N VAL A 183 -6.59 26.08 6.64
CA VAL A 183 -6.73 25.90 5.19
C VAL A 183 -7.95 26.70 4.75
N ASN A 184 -7.73 27.77 3.98
CA ASN A 184 -8.81 28.65 3.52
C ASN A 184 -9.60 28.02 2.37
N PRO A 185 -10.80 28.54 2.06
CA PRO A 185 -11.54 28.20 0.86
C PRO A 185 -10.67 28.19 -0.40
N GLY A 186 -10.73 27.10 -1.18
CA GLY A 186 -9.96 26.91 -2.41
C GLY A 186 -8.49 26.53 -2.24
N ASP A 187 -7.96 26.55 -1.01
CA ASP A 187 -6.54 26.30 -0.76
C ASP A 187 -6.22 24.81 -0.57
N LEU A 188 -4.96 24.47 -0.89
CA LEU A 188 -4.37 23.16 -0.71
C LEU A 188 -3.26 23.21 0.33
N PHE A 189 -3.39 22.42 1.39
CA PHE A 189 -2.38 22.29 2.43
C PHE A 189 -1.69 20.92 2.33
N LYS A 190 -0.34 20.93 2.33
CA LYS A 190 0.50 19.73 2.28
C LYS A 190 1.53 19.78 3.39
N THR A 191 1.61 18.71 4.17
CA THR A 191 2.66 18.56 5.18
C THR A 191 3.03 17.08 5.33
N ALA A 192 4.29 16.85 5.70
CA ALA A 192 4.68 15.57 6.25
C ALA A 192 4.46 15.59 7.77
N VAL A 193 4.11 14.43 8.33
CA VAL A 193 3.88 14.23 9.75
C VAL A 193 4.55 12.95 10.23
N THR A 194 4.99 12.93 11.48
CA THR A 194 5.60 11.75 12.11
C THR A 194 5.11 11.60 13.55
N GLY A 195 5.49 10.50 14.20
CA GLY A 195 5.23 10.28 15.62
C GLY A 195 6.30 10.93 16.50
N GLU A 196 5.92 11.31 17.71
CA GLU A 196 6.85 11.92 18.67
C GLU A 196 8.09 11.05 18.94
N ASN A 197 7.92 9.72 19.05
CA ASN A 197 9.04 8.79 19.29
C ASN A 197 9.92 8.58 18.05
N CYS A 198 9.52 9.10 16.89
CA CYS A 198 10.31 9.02 15.68
C CYS A 198 11.39 10.13 15.60
N LEU A 199 11.31 11.09 16.53
CA LEU A 199 12.18 12.25 16.58
C LEU A 199 13.47 11.95 17.34
N SER A 200 14.57 12.53 16.85
CA SER A 200 15.87 12.46 17.50
C SER A 200 16.56 13.83 17.41
N MET A 201 17.30 14.18 18.44
CA MET A 201 18.02 15.45 18.48
C MET A 201 19.17 15.45 17.46
N ASN A 202 19.23 16.50 16.67
CA ASN A 202 20.39 16.79 15.85
C ASN A 202 21.45 17.48 16.74
N PRO A 203 22.67 16.92 16.86
CA PRO A 203 23.71 17.47 17.74
C PRO A 203 24.16 18.88 17.33
N ASP A 204 24.05 19.22 16.05
CA ASP A 204 24.59 20.47 15.50
C ASP A 204 23.59 21.62 15.64
N SER A 205 22.34 21.39 15.23
CA SER A 205 21.29 22.42 15.26
C SER A 205 20.54 22.49 16.59
N ARG A 206 20.67 21.48 17.46
CA ARG A 206 19.86 21.27 18.67
C ARG A 206 18.35 21.25 18.39
N THR A 207 17.95 20.95 17.15
CA THR A 207 16.56 20.74 16.77
C THR A 207 16.23 19.25 16.69
N LEU A 208 14.96 18.92 16.85
CA LEU A 208 14.49 17.56 16.65
C LEU A 208 14.24 17.28 15.16
N GLU A 209 14.64 16.10 14.70
CA GLU A 209 14.45 15.64 13.33
C GLU A 209 13.92 14.21 13.31
N ALA A 210 13.10 13.89 12.31
CA ALA A 210 12.60 12.53 12.09
C ALA A 210 13.73 11.62 11.59
N LYS A 211 14.44 10.96 12.51
CA LYS A 211 15.53 10.02 12.19
C LYS A 211 15.07 8.58 12.25
N ILE A 212 14.26 8.26 13.25
CA ILE A 212 13.73 6.92 13.47
C ILE A 212 12.54 6.73 12.53
N PRO A 213 12.43 5.59 11.83
CA PRO A 213 11.32 5.34 10.96
C PRO A 213 10.02 5.13 11.74
N LEU A 214 8.93 5.69 11.22
CA LEU A 214 7.59 5.48 11.75
C LEU A 214 7.12 4.05 11.47
N VAL A 215 7.41 3.55 10.27
CA VAL A 215 7.03 2.19 9.85
C VAL A 215 8.21 1.54 9.14
N GLU A 216 8.58 0.36 9.64
CA GLU A 216 9.55 -0.55 9.02
C GLU A 216 8.78 -1.72 8.43
N MET A 217 8.80 -1.88 7.11
CA MET A 217 8.02 -2.91 6.43
C MET A 217 8.50 -4.32 6.74
N ASP A 218 9.78 -4.53 7.03
CA ASP A 218 10.31 -5.82 7.51
C ASP A 218 9.55 -6.34 8.72
N ASN A 219 9.26 -5.47 9.69
CA ASN A 219 8.52 -5.85 10.89
C ASN A 219 7.05 -6.13 10.58
N VAL A 220 6.44 -5.40 9.63
CA VAL A 220 5.07 -5.65 9.16
C VAL A 220 4.99 -7.00 8.44
N ILE A 221 5.97 -7.33 7.60
CA ILE A 221 6.08 -8.62 6.90
C ILE A 221 6.28 -9.76 7.90
N ALA A 222 7.12 -9.56 8.91
CA ALA A 222 7.31 -10.55 9.97
C ALA A 222 5.98 -10.87 10.67
N LEU A 223 5.21 -9.84 11.03
CA LEU A 223 3.87 -9.99 11.64
C LEU A 223 2.86 -10.69 10.72
N LEU A 224 2.95 -10.47 9.40
CA LEU A 224 2.11 -11.14 8.40
C LEU A 224 2.52 -12.61 8.16
N SER A 225 3.78 -12.94 8.40
CA SER A 225 4.35 -14.28 8.15
C SER A 225 4.16 -15.24 9.33
N GLU A 226 4.03 -14.71 10.56
CA GLU A 226 3.17 -15.17 11.67
C GLU A 226 2.41 -16.52 11.54
N PRO A 227 3.00 -17.73 11.68
CA PRO A 227 2.27 -19.00 11.52
C PRO A 227 1.10 -19.16 12.49
N SER A 228 1.23 -18.63 13.70
CA SER A 228 0.23 -18.72 14.77
C SER A 228 -1.03 -17.89 14.51
N LYS A 229 -0.99 -16.91 13.60
CA LYS A 229 -2.15 -16.07 13.25
C LYS A 229 -2.86 -16.54 11.97
N LYS A 230 -2.22 -17.38 11.15
CA LYS A 230 -2.85 -18.04 9.99
C LYS A 230 -3.74 -19.23 10.38
N LEU A 231 -3.70 -19.67 11.63
CA LEU A 231 -4.38 -20.88 12.09
C LEU A 231 -5.87 -20.69 12.47
N SER A 232 -6.38 -19.44 12.45
CA SER A 232 -7.76 -19.13 12.89
C SER A 232 -8.82 -19.07 11.79
N SER A 233 -8.47 -19.28 10.52
CA SER A 233 -9.43 -19.34 9.41
C SER A 233 -9.22 -20.63 8.61
N PHE A 234 -9.86 -21.70 9.07
CA PHE A 234 -9.91 -22.98 8.36
C PHE A 234 -11.01 -23.05 7.29
N ASP A 235 -11.81 -21.99 7.15
CA ASP A 235 -12.83 -21.84 6.12
C ASP A 235 -12.64 -20.48 5.43
N ASP A 236 -12.65 -20.51 4.10
CA ASP A 236 -12.73 -19.40 3.13
C ASP A 236 -11.51 -18.48 2.90
N GLU A 237 -11.45 -18.00 1.65
CA GLU A 237 -10.37 -17.28 0.95
C GLU A 237 -10.01 -15.88 1.51
N ASP A 238 -10.19 -15.64 2.81
CA ASP A 238 -9.95 -14.34 3.41
C ASP A 238 -8.44 -14.06 3.55
N GLU A 239 -7.95 -13.11 2.74
CA GLU A 239 -6.57 -12.63 2.82
C GLU A 239 -6.26 -12.10 4.23
N PHE A 240 -5.27 -12.70 4.89
CA PHE A 240 -4.83 -12.26 6.21
C PHE A 240 -4.28 -10.82 6.14
N THR A 241 -4.94 -9.89 6.82
CA THR A 241 -4.56 -8.47 6.85
C THR A 241 -4.06 -8.07 8.23
N VAL A 242 -3.06 -7.18 8.27
CA VAL A 242 -2.54 -6.59 9.52
C VAL A 242 -2.53 -5.07 9.37
N VAL A 243 -3.02 -4.34 10.36
CA VAL A 243 -2.92 -2.88 10.38
C VAL A 243 -1.44 -2.50 10.44
N ALA A 244 -0.91 -1.92 9.37
CA ALA A 244 0.49 -1.46 9.27
C ALA A 244 0.71 -0.20 10.11
N TYR A 245 -0.21 0.75 10.03
CA TYR A 245 -0.19 1.98 10.82
C TYR A 245 -1.56 2.65 10.76
N SER A 246 -1.80 3.58 11.68
CA SER A 246 -3.01 4.39 11.71
C SER A 246 -2.72 5.85 12.03
N LEU A 247 -3.52 6.74 11.44
CA LEU A 247 -3.52 8.17 11.68
C LEU A 247 -4.94 8.62 12.03
N ARG A 248 -5.13 9.08 13.26
CA ARG A 248 -6.37 9.70 13.74
C ARG A 248 -6.18 11.21 13.64
N LEU A 249 -6.71 11.82 12.59
CA LEU A 249 -6.52 13.24 12.30
C LEU A 249 -7.71 14.06 12.80
N MET A 250 -7.46 15.05 13.66
CA MET A 250 -8.49 15.97 14.15
C MET A 250 -8.63 17.17 13.20
N VAL A 251 -9.81 17.32 12.61
CA VAL A 251 -10.12 18.38 11.66
C VAL A 251 -11.32 19.19 12.15
N GLY A 252 -11.15 20.50 12.28
CA GLY A 252 -12.21 21.47 12.57
C GLY A 252 -12.74 22.11 11.30
N ILE A 253 -14.05 22.24 11.14
CA ILE A 253 -14.68 22.96 10.03
C ILE A 253 -15.48 24.11 10.61
N ARG A 254 -15.23 25.32 10.10
CA ARG A 254 -15.91 26.54 10.55
C ARG A 254 -16.38 27.36 9.36
N SER A 255 -17.67 27.73 9.34
CA SER A 255 -18.19 28.68 8.36
C SER A 255 -17.64 30.09 8.60
N ILE A 256 -17.25 30.79 7.54
CA ILE A 256 -16.71 32.15 7.54
C ILE A 256 -17.85 33.17 7.42
N THR A 257 -18.92 32.80 6.73
CA THR A 257 -20.03 33.70 6.36
C THR A 257 -21.10 33.83 7.44
N GLU A 258 -21.06 32.95 8.45
CA GLU A 258 -22.01 32.96 9.56
C GLU A 258 -21.59 33.93 10.69
N ARG A 259 -22.57 34.28 11.53
CA ARG A 259 -22.43 35.21 12.68
C ARG A 259 -21.24 34.84 13.58
N PRO A 260 -20.68 35.78 14.36
CA PRO A 260 -19.48 35.57 15.19
C PRO A 260 -19.53 34.42 16.23
N ASN A 261 -20.66 33.72 16.38
CA ASN A 261 -20.87 32.63 17.33
C ASN A 261 -21.01 31.24 16.68
N THR A 262 -20.52 31.06 15.45
CA THR A 262 -20.58 29.76 14.77
C THR A 262 -19.68 28.71 15.44
N TYR A 263 -20.28 27.58 15.80
CA TYR A 263 -19.58 26.44 16.37
C TYR A 263 -18.63 25.82 15.34
N THR A 264 -17.40 25.53 15.76
CA THR A 264 -16.46 24.74 14.96
C THR A 264 -16.84 23.28 15.08
N THR A 265 -17.10 22.65 13.94
CA THR A 265 -17.37 21.22 13.82
C THR A 265 -16.06 20.47 13.89
N TYR A 266 -15.78 19.77 14.98
CA TYR A 266 -14.62 18.89 15.04
C TYR A 266 -15.00 17.48 14.57
N LEU A 267 -14.19 16.94 13.65
CA LEU A 267 -14.28 15.60 13.10
C LEU A 267 -12.95 14.89 13.32
N LEU A 268 -13.02 13.69 13.87
CA LEU A 268 -11.88 12.80 13.97
C LEU A 268 -11.91 11.87 12.76
N LEU A 269 -10.90 11.99 11.89
CA LEU A 269 -10.76 11.19 10.67
C LEU A 269 -9.81 10.00 10.93
N PRO A 270 -10.32 8.75 11.03
CA PRO A 270 -9.51 7.59 11.32
C PRO A 270 -8.97 6.92 10.06
N PHE A 271 -7.77 7.28 9.63
CA PHE A 271 -7.08 6.60 8.54
C PHE A 271 -6.34 5.37 9.07
N ASP A 272 -6.95 4.19 8.94
CA ASP A 272 -6.34 2.92 9.29
C ASP A 272 -5.83 2.23 8.01
N PHE A 273 -4.55 1.85 7.99
CA PHE A 273 -3.91 1.27 6.80
C PHE A 273 -3.60 -0.20 7.04
N ALA A 274 -4.23 -1.08 6.27
CA ALA A 274 -4.03 -2.51 6.32
C ALA A 274 -2.98 -2.94 5.30
N ALA A 275 -2.05 -3.78 5.73
CA ALA A 275 -1.06 -4.44 4.91
C ALA A 275 -1.50 -5.87 4.59
N VAL A 276 -1.28 -6.26 3.34
CA VAL A 276 -1.52 -7.60 2.80
C VAL A 276 -0.26 -8.05 2.06
N LEU A 277 0.14 -9.32 2.25
CA LEU A 277 1.20 -9.92 1.46
C LEU A 277 0.67 -10.20 0.05
N LEU A 278 1.29 -9.62 -0.97
CA LEU A 278 0.98 -10.01 -2.34
C LEU A 278 1.64 -11.35 -2.65
N PRO A 279 0.95 -12.26 -3.33
CA PRO A 279 1.58 -13.48 -3.81
C PRO A 279 2.70 -13.13 -4.79
N ASP A 280 3.83 -13.83 -4.66
CA ASP A 280 4.97 -13.64 -5.54
C ASP A 280 4.55 -13.88 -6.99
N GLU A 281 4.69 -12.85 -7.84
CA GLU A 281 4.54 -13.04 -9.26
C GLU A 281 5.74 -13.89 -9.74
N ILE A 282 5.51 -15.17 -10.04
CA ILE A 282 6.52 -16.08 -10.59
C ILE A 282 7.28 -15.36 -11.72
N ALA A 283 8.53 -15.01 -11.45
CA ALA A 283 9.30 -14.12 -12.31
C ALA A 283 9.83 -14.79 -13.58
N PHE A 284 9.65 -16.10 -13.72
CA PHE A 284 10.13 -16.85 -14.87
C PHE A 284 9.01 -17.00 -15.93
N PRO A 285 9.04 -16.23 -17.04
CA PRO A 285 7.96 -16.25 -18.01
C PRO A 285 7.67 -17.63 -18.61
N PRO A 286 8.67 -18.51 -18.88
CA PRO A 286 8.41 -19.87 -19.32
C PRO A 286 7.66 -20.75 -18.31
N LEU A 287 7.96 -20.63 -17.01
CA LEU A 287 7.25 -21.38 -15.96
C LEU A 287 5.86 -20.82 -15.74
N ARG A 288 5.68 -19.50 -15.78
CA ARG A 288 4.36 -18.86 -15.76
C ARG A 288 3.51 -19.32 -16.93
N TRP A 289 4.10 -19.42 -18.13
CA TRP A 289 3.43 -19.98 -19.30
C TRP A 289 3.09 -21.45 -19.13
N LEU A 290 3.98 -22.26 -18.54
CA LEU A 290 3.78 -23.70 -18.31
C LEU A 290 2.69 -23.97 -17.26
N LEU A 291 2.70 -23.23 -16.14
CA LEU A 291 1.78 -23.39 -15.01
C LEU A 291 0.38 -22.83 -15.31
N ASN A 292 0.28 -21.77 -16.12
CA ASN A 292 -1.02 -21.24 -16.58
C ASN A 292 -1.57 -21.98 -17.82
N ARG A 293 -0.99 -23.12 -18.22
CA ARG A 293 -1.62 -23.95 -19.24
C ARG A 293 -2.88 -24.59 -18.64
N PRO A 294 -4.01 -24.61 -19.37
CA PRO A 294 -5.13 -25.46 -18.98
C PRO A 294 -4.63 -26.90 -18.84
N ARG A 295 -4.93 -27.56 -17.72
CA ARG A 295 -4.51 -28.95 -17.49
C ARG A 295 -5.01 -29.80 -18.66
N PRO A 296 -4.12 -30.46 -19.42
CA PRO A 296 -4.56 -31.37 -20.47
C PRO A 296 -5.28 -32.55 -19.81
N GLU A 297 -6.44 -32.92 -20.35
CA GLU A 297 -7.24 -34.03 -19.83
C GLU A 297 -6.51 -35.38 -19.99
N ASN A 298 -5.55 -35.46 -20.93
CA ASN A 298 -4.80 -36.67 -21.24
C ASN A 298 -3.30 -36.40 -21.47
N ALA A 299 -2.45 -37.37 -21.10
CA ALA A 299 -0.98 -37.29 -21.25
C ALA A 299 -0.50 -37.15 -22.72
N ARG A 300 -1.31 -37.64 -23.68
CA ARG A 300 -1.01 -37.48 -25.13
C ARG A 300 -1.16 -36.03 -25.60
N ASP A 301 -2.14 -35.29 -25.08
CA ASP A 301 -2.35 -33.88 -25.43
C ASP A 301 -1.32 -32.96 -24.76
N ALA A 302 -0.81 -33.38 -23.60
CA ALA A 302 0.32 -32.73 -22.94
C ALA A 302 1.58 -32.74 -23.82
N PHE A 303 1.88 -33.88 -24.46
CA PHE A 303 3.07 -34.05 -25.31
C PHE A 303 2.95 -33.33 -26.66
N THR A 304 1.80 -33.40 -27.33
CA THR A 304 1.58 -32.74 -28.63
C THR A 304 1.60 -31.21 -28.50
N SER A 305 1.03 -30.66 -27.43
CA SER A 305 1.06 -29.22 -27.14
C SER A 305 2.44 -28.68 -26.70
N LEU A 306 3.37 -29.57 -26.33
CA LEU A 306 4.75 -29.23 -25.97
C LEU A 306 5.66 -29.17 -27.19
N LEU A 307 5.41 -30.02 -28.20
CA LEU A 307 6.21 -30.10 -29.43
C LEU A 307 5.76 -29.14 -30.54
N ILE A 308 4.46 -28.83 -30.65
CA ILE A 308 3.90 -28.19 -31.86
C ILE A 308 3.54 -26.71 -31.64
N GLY A 309 3.53 -26.22 -30.39
CA GLY A 309 2.97 -24.90 -30.08
C GLY A 309 1.45 -24.87 -30.30
N ARG A 310 0.76 -23.81 -29.84
CA ARG A 310 -0.71 -23.73 -29.77
C ARG A 310 -1.40 -24.28 -31.04
N PRO A 311 -2.31 -25.25 -30.96
CA PRO A 311 -3.29 -25.41 -32.01
C PRO A 311 -4.15 -24.16 -32.03
N THR A 312 -4.11 -23.42 -33.14
CA THR A 312 -5.07 -22.36 -33.42
C THR A 312 -6.46 -22.97 -33.41
N LYS A 313 -7.28 -22.64 -32.41
CA LYS A 313 -8.72 -22.90 -32.48
C LYS A 313 -9.25 -22.19 -33.74
N ARG A 314 -9.75 -22.98 -34.69
CA ARG A 314 -10.74 -22.52 -35.66
C ARG A 314 -12.11 -22.53 -34.99
#